data_AF-W2K549-F1
#
_entry.id   AF-W2K549-F1
#
_cell.length_a   1.000
_cell.length_b   1.000
_cell.length_c   1.000
_cell.angle_alpha   90.00
_cell.angle_beta   90.00
_cell.angle_gamma   90.00
#
_symmetry.space_group_name_H-M   'P 1'
#
loop_
_entity.id
_entity.type
_entity.pdbx_description
1 polymer ?
#
loop_
_entity_poly.entity_id
_entity_poly.type
_entity_poly.pdbx_seq_one_letter_code
_entity_poly.pdbx_strand_id
1 'polypeptide(L)'
;MERYDATMWNVQEMVRYEFDIINHTNNPLEKYNRDFASRLGTHPSLLAFIEGTKKEAERYIRLMDDIKHGRQSAPHHAPPVQPVVPASCASFV
;
A
#
# COMPACT_ATOMS: atom_id res chain seq x y z
N MET A 1 -24.12 -23.08 -8.60
CA MET A 1 -23.43 -21.83 -8.97
C MET A 1 -24.32 -20.69 -8.49
N GLU A 2 -24.01 -20.08 -7.36
CA GLU A 2 -24.72 -18.86 -6.94
C GLU A 2 -24.35 -17.74 -7.92
N ARG A 3 -25.36 -17.12 -8.51
CA ARG A 3 -25.16 -15.93 -9.35
C ARG A 3 -25.10 -14.75 -8.41
N TYR A 4 -23.89 -14.22 -8.23
CA TYR A 4 -23.72 -12.94 -7.57
C TYR A 4 -24.29 -11.87 -8.50
N ASP A 5 -25.24 -11.10 -7.98
CA ASP A 5 -25.85 -10.01 -8.71
C ASP A 5 -24.79 -8.94 -9.01
N ALA A 6 -24.90 -8.28 -10.17
CA ALA A 6 -23.97 -7.22 -10.57
C ALA A 6 -23.95 -6.05 -9.56
N THR A 7 -25.02 -5.91 -8.77
CA THR A 7 -25.09 -4.96 -7.65
C THR A 7 -24.03 -5.23 -6.58
N MET A 8 -23.55 -6.46 -6.42
CA MET A 8 -22.42 -6.79 -5.52
C MET A 8 -21.06 -6.29 -6.01
N TRP A 9 -20.96 -5.74 -7.23
CA TRP A 9 -19.75 -5.08 -7.72
C TRP A 9 -19.90 -3.56 -7.77
N ASN A 10 -21.08 -3.04 -7.44
CA ASN A 10 -21.35 -1.62 -7.43
C ASN A 10 -20.97 -1.00 -6.09
N VAL A 11 -19.72 -0.52 -6.03
CA VAL A 11 -19.15 0.14 -4.83
C VAL A 11 -20.01 1.34 -4.38
N GLN A 12 -20.68 2.06 -5.27
CA GLN A 12 -21.57 3.16 -4.87
C GLN A 12 -22.81 2.67 -4.12
N GLU A 13 -23.43 1.57 -4.57
CA GLU A 13 -24.58 0.99 -3.88
C GLU A 13 -24.15 0.36 -2.55
N MET A 14 -22.96 -0.24 -2.47
CA MET A 14 -22.41 -0.74 -1.20
C MET A 14 -22.22 0.37 -0.16
N VAL A 15 -21.69 1.52 -0.58
CA VAL A 15 -21.57 2.71 0.29
C VAL A 15 -22.96 3.20 0.72
N ARG A 16 -23.93 3.20 -0.19
CA ARG A 16 -25.32 3.62 0.06
C ARG A 16 -26.06 2.71 1.06
N TYR A 17 -25.77 1.42 1.05
CA TYR A 17 -26.32 0.42 1.97
C TYR A 17 -25.47 0.21 3.22
N GLU A 18 -24.50 1.10 3.48
CA GLU A 18 -23.62 1.08 4.65
C GLU A 18 -22.89 -0.26 4.84
N PHE A 19 -22.56 -0.94 3.74
CA PHE A 19 -21.65 -2.08 3.82
C PHE A 19 -20.32 -1.61 4.39
N ASP A 20 -19.78 -2.37 5.33
CA ASP A 20 -18.46 -2.10 5.92
C ASP A 20 -17.36 -2.41 4.89
N ILE A 21 -17.08 -1.43 4.03
CA ILE A 21 -16.01 -1.50 3.04
C ILE A 21 -14.71 -1.09 3.74
N ILE A 22 -14.01 -2.09 4.27
CA ILE A 22 -12.69 -1.88 4.84
C ILE A 22 -11.67 -1.84 3.71
N ASN A 23 -11.08 -0.66 3.48
CA ASN A 23 -10.01 -0.52 2.51
C ASN A 23 -8.75 -1.22 3.04
N HIS A 24 -8.50 -2.45 2.58
CA HIS A 24 -7.26 -3.19 2.80
C HIS A 24 -6.11 -2.70 1.89
N THR A 25 -6.06 -1.42 1.48
CA THR A 25 -4.83 -0.84 0.91
C THR A 25 -3.83 -0.54 2.03
N ASN A 26 -3.43 -1.58 2.75
CA ASN A 26 -2.15 -1.63 3.44
C ASN A 26 -1.01 -1.86 2.44
N ASN A 27 -1.11 -1.28 1.23
CA ASN A 27 -0.06 -1.33 0.22
C ASN A 27 1.15 -0.52 0.70
N PRO A 28 2.29 -1.18 0.98
CA PRO A 28 3.48 -0.49 1.44
C PRO A 28 3.98 0.56 0.44
N LEU A 29 3.77 0.32 -0.86
CA LEU A 29 4.15 1.25 -1.92
C LEU A 29 3.31 2.53 -1.90
N GLU A 30 2.01 2.42 -1.62
CA GLU A 30 1.13 3.58 -1.54
C GLU A 30 1.42 4.43 -0.32
N LYS A 31 1.68 3.79 0.83
CA LYS A 31 2.19 4.49 2.01
C LYS A 31 3.50 5.19 1.71
N TYR A 32 4.45 4.51 1.08
CA TYR A 32 5.72 5.10 0.69
C TYR A 32 5.53 6.31 -0.23
N ASN A 33 4.71 6.20 -1.27
CA ASN A 33 4.45 7.30 -2.21
C ASN A 33 3.84 8.50 -1.50
N ARG A 34 2.91 8.29 -0.56
CA ARG A 34 2.31 9.35 0.24
C ARG A 34 3.33 10.02 1.17
N ASP A 35 4.14 9.23 1.89
CA ASP A 35 5.18 9.74 2.77
C ASP A 35 6.24 10.54 1.99
N PHE A 36 6.67 10.03 0.83
CA PHE A 36 7.58 10.72 -0.08
C PHE A 36 6.98 12.02 -0.62
N ALA A 37 5.73 11.99 -1.09
CA ALA A 37 5.03 13.18 -1.58
C ALA A 37 4.87 14.24 -0.46
N SER A 38 4.59 13.83 0.78
CA SER A 38 4.50 14.75 1.92
C SER A 38 5.81 15.51 2.21
N ARG A 39 6.96 14.91 1.88
CA ARG A 39 8.29 15.54 2.06
C ARG A 39 8.63 16.50 0.91
N LEU A 40 8.17 16.21 -0.30
CA LEU A 40 8.42 17.01 -1.49
C LEU A 40 7.42 18.17 -1.67
N GLY A 41 6.21 18.03 -1.12
CA GLY A 41 5.09 18.93 -1.38
C GLY A 41 4.34 18.59 -2.67
N THR A 42 3.21 19.25 -2.87
CA THR A 42 2.36 19.05 -4.04
C THR A 42 2.94 19.79 -5.25
N HIS A 43 3.21 19.05 -6.33
CA HIS A 43 3.76 19.57 -7.61
C HIS A 43 5.13 20.29 -7.48
N PRO A 44 6.19 19.58 -7.04
CA PRO A 44 7.53 20.15 -6.98
C PRO A 44 8.07 20.51 -8.38
N SER A 45 8.95 21.49 -8.44
CA SER A 45 9.74 21.73 -9.65
C SER A 45 10.62 20.51 -9.96
N LEU A 46 11.03 20.34 -11.23
CA LEU A 46 11.89 19.22 -11.62
C LEU A 46 13.18 19.17 -10.79
N LEU A 47 13.79 20.33 -10.50
CA LEU A 47 15.00 20.41 -9.69
C LEU A 47 14.75 19.95 -8.25
N ALA A 48 13.67 20.43 -7.61
CA ALA A 48 13.29 20.03 -6.26
C ALA A 48 12.96 18.53 -6.18
N PHE A 49 12.29 18.00 -7.20
CA PHE A 49 12.01 16.57 -7.31
C PHE A 49 13.28 15.73 -7.41
N ILE A 50 14.23 16.10 -8.28
CA ILE A 50 15.52 15.41 -8.43
C ILE A 50 16.30 15.44 -7.11
N GLU A 51 16.36 16.60 -6.46
CA GLU A 51 17.11 16.77 -5.22
C GLU A 51 16.49 15.95 -4.08
N GLY A 52 15.16 15.97 -3.92
CA GLY A 52 14.49 15.17 -2.90
C GLY A 52 14.56 13.67 -3.18
N THR A 53 14.52 13.25 -4.45
CA THR A 53 14.71 11.83 -4.83
C THR A 53 16.11 11.35 -4.46
N LYS A 54 17.15 12.16 -4.68
CA LYS A 54 18.53 11.84 -4.25
C LYS A 54 18.62 11.68 -2.73
N LYS A 55 18.06 12.63 -1.97
CA LYS A 55 18.02 12.57 -0.50
C LYS A 55 17.30 11.32 0.00
N GLU A 56 16.20 10.93 -0.65
CA GLU A 56 15.45 9.73 -0.30
C GLU A 56 16.26 8.45 -0.57
N ALA A 57 16.95 8.38 -1.71
CA ALA A 57 17.84 7.26 -2.02
C ALA A 57 18.98 7.13 -0.99
N GLU A 58 19.64 8.24 -0.64
CA GLU A 58 20.67 8.26 0.40
C GLU A 58 20.14 7.79 1.75
N ARG A 59 18.92 8.23 2.13
CA ARG A 59 18.26 7.81 3.37
C ARG A 59 18.07 6.29 3.41
N TYR A 60 17.63 5.68 2.30
CA TYR A 60 17.45 4.23 2.23
C TYR A 60 18.76 3.45 2.29
N ILE A 61 19.80 3.90 1.59
CA ILE A 61 21.12 3.26 1.64
C ILE A 61 21.66 3.27 3.07
N ARG A 62 21.57 4.42 3.76
CA ARG A 62 21.99 4.54 5.16
C ARG A 62 21.17 3.64 6.08
N LEU A 63 19.85 3.62 5.92
CA LEU A 63 18.97 2.74 6.68
C LEU A 63 19.35 1.26 6.53
N MET A 64 19.60 0.81 5.30
CA MET A 64 20.04 -0.57 5.04
C MET A 64 21.39 -0.87 5.68
N ASP A 65 22.33 0.06 5.59
CA ASP A 65 23.65 -0.08 6.20
C ASP A 65 23.56 -0.11 7.74
N ASP A 66 22.74 0.76 8.34
CA ASP A 66 22.51 0.81 9.78
C ASP A 66 21.85 -0.47 10.30
N ILE A 67 20.88 -1.02 9.56
CA ILE A 67 20.27 -2.32 9.88
C ILE A 67 21.31 -3.43 9.81
N LYS A 68 22.12 -3.46 8.75
CA LYS A 68 23.16 -4.47 8.56
C LYS A 68 24.19 -4.47 9.69
N HIS A 69 24.53 -3.30 10.20
CA HIS A 69 25.50 -3.14 11.30
C HIS A 69 24.86 -3.12 12.69
N GLY A 70 23.55 -3.39 12.80
CA GLY A 70 22.85 -3.41 14.09
C GLY A 70 22.73 -2.04 14.77
N ARG A 71 22.98 -0.94 14.05
CA ARG A 71 22.79 0.44 14.55
C ARG A 71 21.32 0.84 14.56
N GLN A 72 20.50 0.19 13.76
CA GLN A 72 19.05 0.39 13.73
C GLN A 72 18.32 -0.95 13.58
N SER A 73 17.15 -1.09 14.22
CA SER A 73 16.27 -2.24 14.01
C SER A 73 15.52 -2.13 12.69
N ALA A 74 15.26 -3.27 12.05
CA ALA A 74 14.40 -3.31 10.87
C ALA A 74 12.99 -2.78 11.19
N PRO A 75 12.32 -2.11 10.24
CA PRO A 75 10.94 -1.67 10.42
C PRO A 75 10.04 -2.85 10.79
N HIS A 76 9.13 -2.64 11.74
CA HIS A 76 8.14 -3.66 12.10
C HIS A 76 7.08 -3.77 11.01
N HIS A 77 7.13 -4.85 10.23
CA HIS A 77 6.12 -5.16 9.21
C HIS A 77 4.95 -5.92 9.83
N ALA A 78 3.73 -5.61 9.40
CA ALA A 78 2.57 -6.44 9.75
C ALA A 78 2.79 -7.86 9.18
N PRO A 79 2.35 -8.91 9.90
CA PRO A 79 2.44 -10.26 9.38
C PRO A 79 1.69 -10.37 8.04
N PRO A 80 2.22 -11.13 7.06
CA PRO A 80 1.52 -11.34 5.80
C PRO A 80 0.13 -11.92 6.05
N VAL A 81 -0.90 -11.29 5.46
CA VAL A 81 -2.23 -11.90 5.42
C VAL A 81 -2.17 -13.04 4.41
N GLN A 82 -2.48 -14.26 4.84
CA GLN A 82 -2.76 -15.35 3.92
C GLN A 82 -4.24 -15.27 3.53
N PRO A 83 -4.57 -14.82 2.30
CA PRO A 83 -5.96 -14.78 1.89
C PRO A 83 -6.48 -16.21 1.78
N VAL A 84 -7.49 -16.54 2.59
CA VAL A 84 -8.25 -17.78 2.39
C VAL A 84 -9.17 -17.55 1.22
N VAL A 85 -8.84 -18.13 0.06
CA VAL A 85 -9.75 -18.13 -1.09
C VAL A 85 -10.90 -19.08 -0.76
N PRO A 86 -12.16 -18.59 -0.69
CA PRO A 86 -13.29 -19.46 -0.45
C PRO A 86 -13.34 -20.57 -1.50
N ALA A 87 -13.70 -21.79 -1.10
CA ALA A 87 -13.76 -22.93 -2.03
C ALA A 87 -14.67 -22.68 -3.24
N SER A 88 -15.68 -21.82 -3.09
CA SER A 88 -16.56 -21.37 -4.17
C SER A 88 -15.86 -20.56 -5.27
N CYS A 89 -14.73 -19.92 -4.97
CA CYS A 89 -13.91 -19.16 -5.92
C CYS A 89 -12.83 -20.02 -6.60
N ALA A 90 -12.59 -21.26 -6.14
CA ALA A 90 -11.57 -22.15 -6.70
C ALA A 90 -12.11 -23.05 -7.85
N SER A 91 -13.43 -23.09 -8.04
CA SER A 91 -14.07 -23.81 -9.12
C SER A 91 -14.36 -22.88 -10.30
N PHE A 92 -13.40 -22.77 -11.23
CA PHE A 92 -13.67 -22.22 -12.56
C PHE A 92 -14.33 -23.32 -13.40
N VAL A 93 -15.66 -23.35 -13.39
CA VAL A 93 -16.47 -24.19 -14.29
C VAL A 93 -17.08 -23.29 -15.36
#